data_AF-W9BXB6-F1
#
_entry.id   AF-W9BXB6-F1
#
_cell.length_a   1.000
_cell.length_b   1.000
_cell.length_c   1.000
_cell.angle_alpha   90.00
_cell.angle_beta   90.00
_cell.angle_gamma   90.00
#
_symmetry.space_group_name_H-M   'P 1'
#
loop_
_entity.id
_entity.type
_entity.pdbx_description
1 polymer ?
#
loop_
_entity_poly.entity_id
_entity_poly.type
_entity_poly.pdbx_seq_one_letter_code
_entity_poly.pdbx_strand_id
1 'polypeptide(L)'
;MAAAQAPTRAVTLASDPQEAALTCFYAAVVTGKGKTEAAAEASWFLFDLTRQQTEAAPESFVEKLEATASLPPTNLDTLAADAPALVPLCAARFPLISSKRVVTLPADPFTREMQCFALTSYLAGMAESELEDSGESPFGQRVGALADRLAAKLTEERAKAAGIADAEAMQRQFSLSLRDISPLGNPMKVLEACEAMK
;
A
#
# COMPACT_ATOMS: atom_id res chain seq x y z
N MET A 1 -25.63 0.42 45.42
CA MET A 1 -24.19 0.27 45.13
C MET A 1 -23.97 0.77 43.71
N ALA A 2 -23.29 1.90 43.53
CA ALA A 2 -22.97 2.41 42.21
C ALA A 2 -21.74 1.66 41.69
N ALA A 3 -21.88 0.93 40.59
CA ALA A 3 -20.73 0.35 39.90
C ALA A 3 -19.87 1.51 39.39
N ALA A 4 -18.65 1.61 39.90
CA ALA A 4 -17.65 2.50 39.33
C ALA A 4 -17.44 2.09 37.88
N GLN A 5 -17.91 2.92 36.94
CA GLN A 5 -17.56 2.79 35.54
C GLN A 5 -16.04 2.90 35.46
N ALA A 6 -15.38 1.81 35.06
CA ALA A 6 -13.96 1.86 34.73
C ALA A 6 -13.74 3.00 33.73
N PRO A 7 -12.69 3.83 33.89
CA PRO A 7 -12.43 4.90 32.95
C PRO A 7 -12.35 4.30 31.56
N THR A 8 -13.23 4.76 30.66
CA THR A 8 -13.18 4.36 29.26
C THR A 8 -11.82 4.80 28.73
N ARG A 9 -10.95 3.85 28.40
CA ARG A 9 -9.63 4.13 27.82
C ARG A 9 -9.87 5.01 26.59
N ALA A 10 -9.40 6.25 26.62
CA ALA A 10 -9.44 7.11 25.45
C ALA A 10 -8.44 6.56 24.44
N VAL A 11 -8.95 6.00 23.34
CA VAL A 11 -8.13 5.49 22.24
C VAL A 11 -7.58 6.69 21.47
N THR A 12 -6.25 6.77 21.35
CA THR A 12 -5.54 7.85 20.65
C THR A 12 -4.49 7.26 19.72
N LEU A 13 -4.21 7.95 18.61
CA LEU A 13 -3.04 7.63 17.79
C LEU A 13 -1.75 8.16 18.43
N ALA A 14 -0.67 7.40 18.29
CA ALA A 14 0.66 7.86 18.66
C ALA A 14 1.06 9.12 17.87
N SER A 15 1.86 9.99 18.49
CA SER A 15 2.45 11.13 17.80
C SER A 15 3.63 10.73 16.90
N ASP A 16 4.30 9.63 17.24
CA ASP A 16 5.37 9.06 16.42
C ASP A 16 4.80 8.59 15.07
N PRO A 17 5.36 9.04 13.92
CA PRO A 17 4.84 8.68 12.61
C PRO A 17 4.89 7.18 12.31
N GLN A 18 5.92 6.48 12.79
CA GLN A 18 6.08 5.05 12.54
C GLN A 18 5.05 4.25 13.33
N GLU A 19 4.92 4.52 14.63
CA GLU A 19 3.90 3.89 15.46
C GLU A 19 2.48 4.18 14.96
N ALA A 20 2.21 5.41 14.54
CA ALA A 20 0.91 5.80 13.99
C ALA A 20 0.59 5.04 12.69
N ALA A 21 1.53 4.97 11.74
CA ALA A 21 1.33 4.26 10.48
C ALA A 21 1.13 2.76 10.68
N LEU A 22 1.93 2.12 11.54
CA LEU A 22 1.77 0.70 11.88
C LEU A 22 0.42 0.44 12.55
N THR A 23 0.07 1.24 13.56
CA THR A 23 -1.23 1.13 14.24
C THR A 23 -2.38 1.25 13.25
N CYS A 24 -2.30 2.18 12.30
CA CYS A 24 -3.33 2.38 11.28
C CYS A 24 -3.39 1.25 10.25
N PHE A 25 -2.24 0.74 9.81
CA PHE A 25 -2.16 -0.44 8.94
C PHE A 25 -2.89 -1.63 9.58
N TYR A 26 -2.49 -2.02 10.79
CA TYR A 26 -3.07 -3.19 11.44
C TYR A 26 -4.53 -2.97 11.86
N ALA A 27 -4.92 -1.77 12.30
CA ALA A 27 -6.33 -1.47 12.59
C ALA A 27 -7.20 -1.62 11.33
N ALA A 28 -6.74 -1.11 10.18
CA ALA A 28 -7.44 -1.27 8.91
C ALA A 28 -7.54 -2.75 8.49
N VAL A 29 -6.45 -3.52 8.57
CA VAL A 29 -6.43 -4.97 8.28
C VAL A 29 -7.45 -5.72 9.16
N VAL A 30 -7.45 -5.48 10.48
CA VAL A 30 -8.37 -6.13 11.41
C VAL A 30 -9.83 -5.78 11.11
N THR A 31 -10.13 -4.51 10.84
CA THR A 31 -11.50 -4.11 10.44
C THR A 31 -11.91 -4.64 9.06
N GLY A 32 -10.94 -4.95 8.21
CA GLY A 32 -11.12 -5.57 6.90
C GLY A 32 -11.60 -7.01 6.93
N LYS A 33 -11.57 -7.68 8.09
CA LYS A 33 -12.07 -9.05 8.32
C LYS A 33 -11.48 -10.10 7.35
N GLY A 34 -10.16 -10.02 7.10
CA GLY A 34 -9.46 -11.00 6.26
C GLY A 34 -9.68 -10.84 4.75
N LYS A 35 -10.18 -9.67 4.31
CA LYS A 35 -10.24 -9.35 2.88
C LYS A 35 -8.88 -8.85 2.40
N THR A 36 -8.33 -9.50 1.37
CA THR A 36 -7.08 -9.10 0.73
C THR A 36 -7.11 -7.63 0.28
N GLU A 37 -8.25 -7.13 -0.20
CA GLU A 37 -8.42 -5.73 -0.61
C GLU A 37 -8.23 -4.75 0.54
N ALA A 38 -8.65 -5.13 1.75
CA ALA A 38 -8.48 -4.27 2.92
C ALA A 38 -7.02 -4.20 3.35
N ALA A 39 -6.28 -5.31 3.25
CA ALA A 39 -4.84 -5.34 3.48
C ALA A 39 -4.08 -4.52 2.40
N ALA A 40 -4.45 -4.72 1.14
CA ALA A 40 -3.96 -3.92 0.02
C ALA A 40 -4.19 -2.42 0.22
N GLU A 41 -5.39 -2.01 0.65
CA GLU A 41 -5.70 -0.61 0.93
C GLU A 41 -4.91 -0.10 2.14
N ALA A 42 -4.79 -0.91 3.20
CA ALA A 42 -4.03 -0.56 4.40
C ALA A 42 -2.53 -0.38 4.11
N SER A 43 -1.95 -1.09 3.15
CA SER A 43 -0.51 -0.98 2.82
C SER A 43 -0.08 0.47 2.55
N TRP A 44 -0.98 1.34 2.11
CA TRP A 44 -0.70 2.76 1.87
C TRP A 44 -0.29 3.54 3.13
N PHE A 45 -0.68 3.10 4.34
CA PHE A 45 -0.18 3.68 5.59
C PHE A 45 1.33 3.47 5.70
N LEU A 46 1.81 2.29 5.29
CA LEU A 46 3.23 1.96 5.27
C LEU A 46 3.96 2.72 4.16
N PHE A 47 3.34 2.88 2.98
CA PHE A 47 3.93 3.64 1.88
C PHE A 47 4.19 5.10 2.25
N ASP A 48 3.24 5.77 2.93
CA ASP A 48 3.41 7.16 3.36
C ASP A 48 4.61 7.31 4.31
N LEU A 49 4.73 6.40 5.29
CA LEU A 49 5.88 6.35 6.19
C LEU A 49 7.18 6.06 5.44
N THR A 50 7.21 5.00 4.63
CA THR A 50 8.40 4.56 3.92
C THR A 50 8.90 5.65 2.96
N ARG A 51 7.99 6.38 2.30
CA ARG A 51 8.35 7.52 1.45
C ARG A 51 9.14 8.60 2.19
N GLN A 52 8.74 8.90 3.42
CA GLN A 52 9.42 9.88 4.28
C GLN A 52 10.79 9.35 4.69
N GLN A 53 10.89 8.06 5.04
CA GLN A 53 12.13 7.42 5.46
C GLN A 53 13.16 7.27 4.32
N THR A 54 12.69 7.16 3.07
CA THR A 54 13.56 7.00 1.90
C THR A 54 13.68 8.28 1.06
N GLU A 55 13.41 9.46 1.62
CA GLU A 55 13.51 10.73 0.88
C GLU A 55 14.91 10.95 0.29
N ALA A 56 15.96 10.60 1.04
CA ALA A 56 17.36 10.75 0.62
C ALA A 56 17.88 9.58 -0.25
N ALA A 57 17.15 8.47 -0.34
CA ALA A 57 17.53 7.26 -1.07
C ALA A 57 16.28 6.54 -1.63
N PRO A 58 15.54 7.17 -2.55
CA PRO A 58 14.20 6.72 -2.97
C PRO A 58 14.19 5.34 -3.65
N GLU A 59 15.31 4.89 -4.19
CA GLU A 59 15.50 3.56 -4.77
C GLU A 59 15.42 2.42 -3.74
N SER A 60 15.67 2.71 -2.46
CA SER A 60 15.55 1.77 -1.33
C SER A 60 14.11 1.58 -0.83
N PHE A 61 13.12 2.19 -1.48
CA PHE A 61 11.73 2.20 -1.03
C PHE A 61 11.17 0.80 -0.78
N VAL A 62 11.35 -0.15 -1.71
CA VAL A 62 10.82 -1.52 -1.56
C VAL A 62 11.46 -2.26 -0.40
N GLU A 63 12.80 -2.24 -0.31
CA GLU A 63 13.55 -2.85 0.81
C GLU A 63 13.07 -2.28 2.16
N LYS A 64 12.90 -0.96 2.24
CA LYS A 64 12.46 -0.31 3.47
C LYS A 64 10.99 -0.58 3.78
N LEU A 65 10.13 -0.73 2.77
CA LEU A 65 8.73 -1.09 2.92
C LEU A 65 8.58 -2.49 3.53
N GLU A 66 9.33 -3.48 3.03
CA GLU A 66 9.34 -4.85 3.57
C GLU A 66 9.81 -4.88 5.04
N ALA A 67 10.88 -4.14 5.35
CA ALA A 67 11.36 -4.00 6.72
C ALA A 67 10.32 -3.34 7.64
N THR A 68 9.55 -2.38 7.13
CA THR A 68 8.50 -1.68 7.87
C THR A 68 7.28 -2.59 8.10
N ALA A 69 6.85 -3.34 7.08
CA ALA A 69 5.72 -4.26 7.16
C ALA A 69 5.95 -5.40 8.16
N SER A 70 7.21 -5.71 8.45
CA SER A 70 7.61 -6.74 9.42
C SER A 70 7.59 -6.27 10.89
N LEU A 71 7.29 -5.00 11.15
CA LEU A 71 7.27 -4.45 12.52
C LEU A 71 5.91 -4.66 13.19
N PRO A 72 5.85 -5.17 14.43
CA PRO A 72 4.58 -5.31 15.15
C PRO A 72 4.04 -3.94 15.60
N PRO A 73 2.71 -3.79 15.75
CA PRO A 73 2.14 -2.57 16.32
C PRO A 73 2.36 -2.51 17.83
N THR A 74 2.58 -1.31 18.38
CA THR A 74 2.85 -1.09 19.81
C THR A 74 1.70 -1.55 20.73
N ASN A 75 0.48 -1.70 20.20
CA ASN A 75 -0.73 -2.04 20.94
C ASN A 75 -1.39 -3.37 20.52
N LEU A 76 -0.61 -4.33 20.00
CA LEU A 76 -1.09 -5.59 19.42
C LEU A 76 -2.18 -6.29 20.26
N ASP A 77 -2.00 -6.39 21.59
CA ASP A 77 -2.93 -7.08 22.49
C ASP A 77 -4.32 -6.45 22.56
N THR A 78 -4.42 -5.13 22.35
CA THR A 78 -5.68 -4.37 22.45
C THR A 78 -6.22 -3.93 21.09
N LEU A 79 -5.44 -4.14 20.02
CA LEU A 79 -5.69 -3.58 18.71
C LEU A 79 -7.07 -3.97 18.17
N ALA A 80 -7.49 -5.23 18.31
CA ALA A 80 -8.76 -5.68 17.76
C ALA A 80 -9.98 -4.99 18.40
N ALA A 81 -9.90 -4.70 19.71
CA ALA A 81 -10.94 -3.97 20.42
C ALA A 81 -10.92 -2.46 20.08
N ASP A 82 -9.72 -1.90 19.90
CA ASP A 82 -9.52 -0.48 19.64
C ASP A 82 -9.73 -0.09 18.16
N ALA A 83 -9.62 -1.04 17.23
CA ALA A 83 -9.62 -0.80 15.78
C ALA A 83 -10.81 0.05 15.27
N PRO A 84 -12.07 -0.18 15.70
CA PRO A 84 -13.19 0.66 15.27
C PRO A 84 -13.06 2.14 15.67
N ALA A 85 -12.40 2.43 16.79
CA ALA A 85 -12.13 3.80 17.24
C ALA A 85 -10.88 4.40 16.60
N LEU A 86 -9.90 3.56 16.21
CA LEU A 86 -8.67 3.99 15.53
C LEU A 86 -8.91 4.39 14.06
N VAL A 87 -9.77 3.67 13.33
CA VAL A 87 -9.97 3.90 11.88
C VAL A 87 -10.33 5.36 11.54
N PRO A 88 -11.27 6.04 12.24
CA PRO A 88 -11.55 7.45 11.99
C PRO A 88 -10.35 8.38 12.27
N LEU A 89 -9.55 8.08 13.30
CA LEU A 89 -8.35 8.85 13.62
C LEU A 89 -7.29 8.67 12.53
N CYS A 90 -7.15 7.46 12.00
CA CYS A 90 -6.26 7.14 10.89
C CYS A 90 -6.67 7.89 9.61
N ALA A 91 -7.96 7.92 9.29
CA ALA A 91 -8.46 8.68 8.15
C ALA A 91 -8.18 10.20 8.27
N ALA A 92 -8.26 10.74 9.49
CA ALA A 92 -7.92 12.15 9.75
C ALA A 92 -6.42 12.43 9.62
N ARG A 93 -5.56 11.51 10.08
CA ARG A 93 -4.10 11.64 10.00
C ARG A 93 -3.56 11.44 8.58
N PHE A 94 -4.18 10.52 7.82
CA PHE A 94 -3.78 10.12 6.47
C PHE A 94 -4.94 10.34 5.47
N PRO A 95 -5.29 11.60 5.16
CA PRO A 95 -6.47 11.93 4.37
C PRO A 95 -6.40 11.42 2.92
N LEU A 96 -5.19 11.21 2.38
CA LEU A 96 -5.02 10.71 1.03
C LEU A 96 -5.50 9.25 0.89
N ILE A 97 -5.29 8.44 1.93
CA ILE A 97 -5.62 7.00 1.93
C ILE A 97 -7.13 6.82 1.89
N SER A 98 -7.91 7.68 2.54
CA SER A 98 -9.38 7.62 2.48
C SER A 98 -9.99 8.45 1.34
N SER A 99 -9.16 9.03 0.47
CA SER A 99 -9.61 9.96 -0.56
C SER A 99 -10.42 9.25 -1.66
N LYS A 100 -11.58 9.82 -1.99
CA LYS A 100 -12.43 9.37 -3.10
C LYS A 100 -12.20 10.16 -4.39
N ARG A 101 -11.15 10.98 -4.45
CA ARG A 101 -10.85 11.81 -5.62
C ARG A 101 -10.57 10.94 -6.84
N VAL A 102 -10.91 11.47 -8.01
CA VAL A 102 -10.49 10.87 -9.29
C VAL A 102 -8.96 10.95 -9.37
N VAL A 103 -8.34 9.84 -9.78
CA VAL A 103 -6.89 9.74 -9.98
C VAL A 103 -6.55 10.07 -11.43
N THR A 104 -5.57 10.96 -11.62
CA THR A 104 -4.97 11.23 -12.92
C THR A 104 -3.60 10.58 -12.96
N LEU A 105 -3.43 9.60 -13.83
CA LEU A 105 -2.14 8.94 -14.05
C LEU A 105 -1.17 9.85 -14.84
N PRO A 106 0.15 9.59 -14.78
CA PRO A 106 1.12 10.32 -15.58
C PRO A 106 0.80 10.31 -17.09
N ALA A 107 1.11 11.43 -17.76
CA ALA A 107 0.89 11.55 -19.19
C ALA A 107 1.86 10.67 -20.00
N ASP A 108 3.12 10.59 -19.56
CA ASP A 108 4.15 9.77 -20.18
C ASP A 108 3.74 8.28 -20.16
N PRO A 109 3.61 7.61 -21.33
CA PRO A 109 3.12 6.24 -21.40
C PRO A 109 3.99 5.23 -20.65
N PHE A 110 5.32 5.37 -20.73
CA PHE A 110 6.23 4.42 -20.08
C PHE A 110 6.15 4.55 -18.56
N THR A 111 6.22 5.78 -18.04
CA THR A 111 6.09 6.07 -16.61
C THR A 111 4.76 5.56 -16.06
N ARG A 112 3.67 5.84 -16.76
CA ARG A 112 2.33 5.39 -16.36
C ARG A 112 2.23 3.87 -16.30
N GLU A 113 2.69 3.17 -17.33
CA GLU A 113 2.66 1.71 -17.36
C GLU A 113 3.55 1.08 -16.31
N MET A 114 4.74 1.64 -16.09
CA MET A 114 5.68 1.16 -15.07
C MET A 114 5.15 1.37 -13.65
N GLN A 115 4.50 2.51 -13.38
CA GLN A 115 3.82 2.75 -12.10
C GLN A 115 2.68 1.77 -11.88
N CYS A 116 1.79 1.61 -12.86
CA CYS A 116 0.70 0.66 -12.74
C CYS A 116 1.21 -0.79 -12.59
N PHE A 117 2.25 -1.16 -13.33
CA PHE A 117 2.89 -2.47 -13.21
C PHE A 117 3.40 -2.67 -11.78
N ALA A 118 4.20 -1.73 -11.27
CA ALA A 118 4.75 -1.81 -9.92
C ALA A 118 3.67 -1.95 -8.84
N LEU A 119 2.60 -1.16 -8.93
CA LEU A 119 1.44 -1.29 -8.05
C LEU A 119 0.81 -2.68 -8.14
N THR A 120 0.49 -3.14 -9.34
CA THR A 120 -0.25 -4.39 -9.52
C THR A 120 0.57 -5.62 -9.14
N SER A 121 1.89 -5.60 -9.37
CA SER A 121 2.81 -6.64 -8.91
C SER A 121 2.93 -6.66 -7.39
N TYR A 122 3.00 -5.49 -6.75
CA TYR A 122 2.99 -5.41 -5.29
C TYR A 122 1.69 -5.98 -4.69
N LEU A 123 0.53 -5.61 -5.25
CA LEU A 123 -0.76 -6.12 -4.81
C LEU A 123 -0.94 -7.61 -5.08
N ALA A 124 -0.39 -8.13 -6.19
CA ALA A 124 -0.36 -9.55 -6.49
C ALA A 124 0.47 -10.32 -5.47
N GLY A 125 1.68 -9.85 -5.14
CA GLY A 125 2.53 -10.46 -4.12
C GLY A 125 1.88 -10.45 -2.74
N MET A 126 1.23 -9.34 -2.36
CA MET A 126 0.42 -9.30 -1.13
C MET A 126 -0.72 -10.32 -1.15
N ALA A 127 -1.43 -10.44 -2.26
CA ALA A 127 -2.51 -11.41 -2.38
C ALA A 127 -1.96 -12.83 -2.25
N GLU A 128 -0.86 -13.17 -2.92
CA GLU A 128 -0.22 -14.49 -2.81
C GLU A 128 0.15 -14.82 -1.35
N SER A 129 0.78 -13.89 -0.62
CA SER A 129 1.15 -14.10 0.79
C SER A 129 -0.06 -14.31 1.72
N GLU A 130 -1.17 -13.61 1.51
CA GLU A 130 -2.39 -13.81 2.31
C GLU A 130 -3.14 -15.11 1.95
N LEU A 131 -2.86 -15.68 0.77
CA LEU A 131 -3.53 -16.87 0.26
C LEU A 131 -2.78 -18.18 0.53
N GLU A 132 -1.52 -18.12 0.98
CA GLU A 132 -0.76 -19.31 1.39
C GLU A 132 -1.57 -20.21 2.37
N ASP A 133 -2.51 -19.61 3.13
CA ASP A 133 -3.39 -20.31 4.07
C ASP A 133 -4.86 -20.53 3.60
N SER A 134 -5.33 -19.94 2.48
CA SER A 134 -6.79 -19.83 2.20
C SER A 134 -7.32 -20.14 0.78
N GLY A 135 -6.46 -20.41 -0.22
CA GLY A 135 -6.86 -20.72 -1.60
C GLY A 135 -6.84 -19.51 -2.54
N GLU A 136 -7.35 -19.57 -3.78
CA GLU A 136 -7.24 -18.43 -4.73
C GLU A 136 -8.16 -17.23 -4.38
N SER A 137 -7.61 -16.00 -4.35
CA SER A 137 -8.37 -14.75 -4.14
C SER A 137 -8.82 -14.18 -5.48
N PRO A 138 -10.12 -13.85 -5.68
CA PRO A 138 -10.58 -13.11 -6.84
C PRO A 138 -9.84 -11.77 -7.04
N PHE A 139 -9.44 -11.12 -5.94
CA PHE A 139 -8.61 -9.93 -6.00
C PHE A 139 -7.23 -10.24 -6.56
N GLY A 140 -6.56 -11.27 -6.02
CA GLY A 140 -5.25 -11.74 -6.48
C GLY A 140 -5.23 -12.07 -7.97
N GLN A 141 -6.21 -12.85 -8.45
CA GLN A 141 -6.35 -13.15 -9.88
C GLN A 141 -6.52 -11.88 -10.73
N ARG A 142 -7.35 -10.92 -10.27
CA ARG A 142 -7.58 -9.66 -10.99
C ARG A 142 -6.31 -8.83 -11.11
N VAL A 143 -5.58 -8.62 -10.01
CA VAL A 143 -4.37 -7.80 -10.01
C VAL A 143 -3.21 -8.51 -10.72
N GLY A 144 -3.08 -9.83 -10.58
CA GLY A 144 -2.10 -10.64 -11.30
C GLY A 144 -2.31 -10.58 -12.82
N ALA A 145 -3.53 -10.77 -13.31
CA ALA A 145 -3.84 -10.65 -14.73
C ALA A 145 -3.57 -9.25 -15.30
N LEU A 146 -3.75 -8.19 -14.49
CA LEU A 146 -3.37 -6.84 -14.87
C LEU A 146 -1.84 -6.66 -14.89
N ALA A 147 -1.13 -7.19 -13.90
CA ALA A 147 0.33 -7.16 -13.84
C ALA A 147 0.96 -7.84 -15.06
N ASP A 148 0.49 -9.03 -15.44
CA ASP A 148 0.97 -9.77 -16.62
C ASP A 148 0.78 -8.98 -17.92
N ARG A 149 -0.40 -8.37 -18.07
CA ARG A 149 -0.71 -7.53 -19.23
C ARG A 149 0.16 -6.28 -19.29
N LEU A 150 0.46 -5.65 -18.15
CA LEU A 150 1.33 -4.49 -18.08
C LEU A 150 2.79 -4.87 -18.33
N ALA A 151 3.25 -6.00 -17.78
CA ALA A 151 4.58 -6.56 -18.02
C ALA A 151 4.82 -6.80 -19.52
N ALA A 152 3.83 -7.33 -20.24
CA ALA A 152 3.91 -7.54 -21.68
C ALA A 152 4.10 -6.23 -22.48
N LYS A 153 3.70 -5.07 -21.93
CA LYS A 153 3.94 -3.75 -22.55
C LYS A 153 5.35 -3.22 -22.23
N LEU A 154 6.01 -3.68 -21.16
CA LEU A 154 7.33 -3.22 -20.70
C LEU A 154 8.47 -4.03 -21.33
N THR A 155 8.55 -4.01 -22.66
CA THR A 155 9.59 -4.74 -23.40
C THR A 155 10.99 -4.17 -23.15
N GLU A 156 12.02 -4.99 -23.36
CA GLU A 156 13.43 -4.57 -23.24
C GLU A 156 13.75 -3.36 -24.14
N GLU A 157 13.20 -3.30 -25.35
CA GLU A 157 13.37 -2.17 -26.26
C GLU A 157 12.82 -0.87 -25.66
N ARG A 158 11.62 -0.93 -25.05
CA ARG A 158 11.01 0.23 -24.39
C ARG A 158 11.75 0.64 -23.13
N ALA A 159 12.22 -0.34 -22.36
CA ALA A 159 13.06 -0.09 -21.19
C ALA A 159 14.36 0.63 -21.59
N LYS A 160 15.06 0.15 -22.62
CA LYS A 160 16.25 0.79 -23.18
C LYS A 160 15.96 2.20 -23.71
N ALA A 161 14.84 2.39 -24.41
CA ALA A 161 14.41 3.71 -24.88
C ALA A 161 14.11 4.69 -23.72
N ALA A 162 13.70 4.17 -22.56
CA ALA A 162 13.51 4.93 -21.33
C ALA A 162 14.81 5.09 -20.49
N GLY A 163 15.97 4.64 -20.99
CA GLY A 163 17.25 4.74 -20.31
C GLY A 163 17.53 3.64 -19.27
N ILE A 164 16.74 2.58 -19.23
CA ILE A 164 16.92 1.44 -18.34
C ILE A 164 17.83 0.43 -19.04
N ALA A 165 19.07 0.33 -18.56
CA ALA A 165 20.12 -0.43 -19.25
C ALA A 165 20.17 -1.92 -18.87
N ASP A 166 19.77 -2.28 -17.65
CA ASP A 166 19.91 -3.61 -17.08
C ASP A 166 18.84 -3.94 -16.04
N ALA A 167 18.90 -5.16 -15.47
CA ALA A 167 17.96 -5.65 -14.48
C ALA A 167 18.02 -4.86 -13.16
N GLU A 168 19.20 -4.36 -12.76
CA GLU A 168 19.35 -3.55 -11.53
C GLU A 168 18.70 -2.17 -11.71
N ALA A 169 18.84 -1.56 -12.89
CA ALA A 169 18.14 -0.35 -13.27
C ALA A 169 16.62 -0.58 -13.33
N MET A 170 16.16 -1.75 -13.78
CA MET A 170 14.74 -2.10 -13.77
C MET A 170 14.19 -2.24 -12.35
N GLN A 171 14.93 -2.90 -11.44
CA GLN A 171 14.54 -3.01 -10.03
C GLN A 171 14.50 -1.63 -9.35
N ARG A 172 15.50 -0.78 -9.60
CA ARG A 172 15.49 0.61 -9.13
C ARG A 172 14.27 1.37 -9.66
N GLN A 173 13.98 1.24 -10.96
CA GLN A 173 12.81 1.86 -11.56
C GLN A 173 11.51 1.33 -10.95
N PHE A 174 11.42 0.04 -10.63
CA PHE A 174 10.27 -0.55 -9.94
C PHE A 174 10.06 0.10 -8.57
N SER A 175 11.12 0.19 -7.75
CA SER A 175 11.06 0.83 -6.44
C SER A 175 10.61 2.30 -6.52
N LEU A 176 11.19 3.06 -7.46
CA LEU A 176 10.81 4.45 -7.70
C LEU A 176 9.36 4.56 -8.16
N SER A 177 8.92 3.67 -9.04
CA SER A 177 7.56 3.70 -9.59
C SER A 177 6.52 3.37 -8.51
N LEU A 178 6.81 2.40 -7.64
CA LEU A 178 5.95 2.06 -6.49
C LEU A 178 5.91 3.19 -5.46
N ARG A 179 7.06 3.81 -5.17
CA ARG A 179 7.14 5.01 -4.34
C ARG A 179 6.27 6.12 -4.90
N ASP A 180 6.39 6.42 -6.18
CA ASP A 180 5.83 7.60 -6.83
C ASP A 180 4.37 7.47 -7.25
N ILE A 181 3.82 6.26 -7.29
CA ILE A 181 2.40 6.06 -7.54
C ILE A 181 1.54 6.35 -6.30
N SER A 182 2.06 6.15 -5.09
CA SER A 182 1.27 6.29 -3.86
C SER A 182 0.69 7.69 -3.58
N PRO A 183 1.36 8.82 -3.92
CA PRO A 183 0.77 10.15 -3.76
C PRO A 183 -0.39 10.44 -4.72
N LEU A 184 -0.60 9.63 -5.76
CA LEU A 184 -1.63 9.89 -6.77
C LEU A 184 -3.04 9.75 -6.19
N GLY A 185 -3.24 8.94 -5.16
CA GLY A 185 -4.56 8.69 -4.59
C GLY A 185 -4.59 7.51 -3.63
N ASN A 186 -5.80 7.22 -3.15
CA ASN A 186 -6.11 5.93 -2.53
C ASN A 186 -5.74 4.78 -3.49
N PRO A 187 -5.15 3.68 -2.98
CA PRO A 187 -4.66 2.58 -3.81
C PRO A 187 -5.72 1.95 -4.69
N MET A 188 -6.96 1.83 -4.22
CA MET A 188 -8.06 1.30 -5.01
C MET A 188 -8.46 2.24 -6.15
N LYS A 189 -8.43 3.56 -5.93
CA LYS A 189 -8.66 4.54 -7.01
C LYS A 189 -7.53 4.59 -8.01
N VAL A 190 -6.30 4.36 -7.57
CA VAL A 190 -5.15 4.22 -8.47
C VAL A 190 -5.28 2.93 -9.28
N LEU A 191 -5.65 1.81 -8.65
CA LEU A 191 -5.89 0.54 -9.35
C LEU A 191 -6.99 0.66 -10.39
N GLU A 192 -8.14 1.26 -10.05
CA GLU A 192 -9.23 1.54 -11.00
C GLU A 192 -8.73 2.37 -12.21
N ALA A 193 -7.87 3.36 -11.98
CA ALA A 193 -7.29 4.16 -13.05
C ALA A 193 -6.33 3.34 -13.94
N CYS A 194 -5.54 2.44 -13.35
CA CYS A 194 -4.68 1.51 -14.07
C CYS A 194 -5.48 0.50 -14.90
N GLU A 195 -6.59 -0.03 -14.36
CA GLU A 195 -7.50 -0.93 -15.07
C GLU A 195 -8.16 -0.26 -16.28
N ALA A 196 -8.43 1.04 -16.19
CA ALA A 196 -9.01 1.84 -17.28
C ALA A 196 -8.00 2.17 -18.40
N MET A 197 -6.71 1.89 -18.21
CA MET A 197 -5.71 2.04 -19.28
C MET A 197 -5.96 1.02 -20.38
N LYS A 198 -6.25 1.53 -21.58
CA LYS A 198 -6.36 0.71 -22.80
C LYS A 198 -4.95 0.36 -23.30
#